data_AF-Q31BG9-F1
#
_entry.id   AF-Q31BG9-F1
#
_cell.length_a   1.000
_cell.length_b   1.000
_cell.length_c   1.000
_cell.angle_alpha   90.00
_cell.angle_beta   90.00
_cell.angle_gamma   90.00
#
_symmetry.space_group_name_H-M   'P 1'
#
loop_
_entity.id
_entity.type
_entity.pdbx_description
1 polymer ?
#
loop_
_entity_poly.entity_id
_entity_poly.type
_entity_poly.pdbx_seq_one_letter_code
_entity_poly.pdbx_strand_id
1 'polypeptide(L)'
;MKIFKFLIVIPVITLIIIFQTSVQNRYLMASDIRNGETIFRNVCAGCHVRGGSVVLKGSKSLKLSDLEKRGIADEISIAKIANEGIGYMKGYKKKLKDGEDKVLAQWIIQNAENGWE
;
A
#
# COMPACT_ATOMS: atom_id res chain seq x y z
N MET A 1 -16.26 17.88 -50.67
CA MET A 1 -15.10 17.35 -49.89
C MET A 1 -15.02 17.82 -48.43
N LYS A 2 -15.71 18.90 -47.99
CA LYS A 2 -15.65 19.34 -46.58
C LYS A 2 -16.49 18.50 -45.62
N ILE A 3 -17.66 18.01 -46.05
CA ILE A 3 -18.59 17.19 -45.25
C ILE A 3 -18.03 15.79 -44.88
N PHE A 4 -17.26 15.16 -45.78
CA PHE A 4 -16.62 13.86 -45.49
C PHE A 4 -15.55 13.93 -44.40
N LYS A 5 -14.92 15.10 -44.21
CA LYS A 5 -13.96 15.29 -43.11
C LYS A 5 -14.66 15.28 -41.75
N PHE A 6 -15.85 15.86 -41.63
CA PHE A 6 -16.62 15.86 -40.38
C PHE A 6 -17.13 14.47 -39.99
N LEU A 7 -17.51 13.64 -40.97
CA LEU A 7 -17.97 12.26 -40.75
C LEU A 7 -16.93 11.34 -40.09
N ILE A 8 -15.63 11.63 -40.30
CA ILE A 8 -14.53 10.83 -39.74
C ILE A 8 -13.93 11.52 -38.50
N VAL A 9 -13.91 12.84 -38.46
CA VAL A 9 -13.30 13.60 -37.35
C VAL A 9 -14.11 13.52 -36.05
N ILE A 10 -15.44 13.54 -36.14
CA ILE A 10 -16.32 13.45 -34.95
C ILE A 10 -16.13 12.12 -34.19
N PRO A 11 -16.21 10.93 -34.82
CA PRO A 11 -16.04 9.67 -34.10
C PRO A 11 -14.62 9.52 -33.53
N VAL A 12 -13.59 10.00 -34.23
CA VAL A 12 -12.21 9.97 -33.74
C VAL A 12 -12.04 10.83 -32.48
N ILE A 13 -12.62 12.03 -32.46
CA ILE A 13 -12.59 12.91 -31.26
C ILE A 13 -13.34 12.25 -30.10
N THR A 14 -14.51 11.64 -30.34
CA THR A 14 -15.24 10.93 -29.26
C THR A 14 -14.44 9.75 -28.71
N LEU A 15 -13.74 9.00 -29.57
CA LEU A 15 -12.90 7.88 -29.13
C LEU A 15 -11.71 8.34 -28.28
N ILE A 16 -11.10 9.48 -28.65
CA ILE A 16 -10.02 10.11 -27.88
C ILE A 16 -10.51 10.57 -26.51
N ILE A 17 -11.71 11.18 -26.42
CA ILE A 17 -12.29 11.61 -25.15
C ILE A 17 -12.62 10.41 -24.24
N ILE A 18 -13.16 9.33 -24.81
CA ILE A 18 -13.43 8.08 -24.06
C ILE A 18 -12.11 7.46 -23.55
N PHE A 19 -11.06 7.48 -24.37
CA PHE A 19 -9.74 7.00 -23.97
C PHE A 19 -9.14 7.88 -22.85
N GLN A 20 -9.22 9.21 -22.96
CA GLN A 20 -8.70 10.13 -21.94
C GLN A 20 -9.43 10.01 -20.61
N THR A 21 -10.76 9.89 -20.62
CA THR A 21 -11.57 9.72 -19.39
C THR A 21 -11.29 8.38 -18.69
N SER A 22 -10.99 7.32 -19.45
CA SER A 22 -10.59 6.02 -18.87
C SER A 22 -9.24 6.08 -18.13
N VAL A 23 -8.32 6.92 -18.58
CA VAL A 23 -7.01 7.12 -17.93
C VAL A 23 -7.17 7.97 -16.66
N GLN A 24 -7.94 9.05 -16.70
CA GLN A 24 -8.16 9.95 -15.56
C GLN A 24 -8.82 9.25 -14.36
N ASN A 25 -9.74 8.30 -14.60
CA ASN A 25 -10.36 7.52 -13.52
C ASN A 25 -9.38 6.63 -12.75
N ARG A 26 -8.28 6.17 -13.38
CA ARG A 26 -7.23 5.40 -12.68
C ARG A 26 -6.38 6.28 -11.78
N TYR A 27 -6.13 7.52 -12.17
CA TYR A 27 -5.36 8.48 -11.36
C TYR A 27 -6.08 8.90 -10.08
N LEU A 28 -7.41 9.08 -10.13
CA LEU A 28 -8.19 9.46 -8.94
C LEU A 28 -8.18 8.37 -7.85
N MET A 29 -8.28 7.09 -8.24
CA MET A 29 -8.21 5.95 -7.30
C MET A 29 -6.82 5.77 -6.69
N ALA A 30 -5.76 6.10 -7.44
CA ALA A 30 -4.39 6.07 -6.93
C ALA A 30 -4.08 7.25 -5.99
N SER A 31 -4.82 8.37 -6.09
CA SER A 31 -4.52 9.59 -5.33
C SER A 31 -4.91 9.53 -3.85
N ASP A 32 -5.82 8.64 -3.45
CA ASP A 32 -6.32 8.59 -2.07
C ASP A 32 -5.63 7.54 -1.17
N ILE A 33 -4.80 6.68 -1.77
CA ILE A 33 -3.97 5.70 -1.07
C ILE A 33 -2.74 6.43 -0.51
N ARG A 34 -2.60 6.45 0.82
CA ARG A 34 -1.40 7.01 1.45
C ARG A 34 -0.19 6.13 1.12
N ASN A 35 0.99 6.75 0.99
CA ASN A 35 2.22 5.97 0.84
C ASN A 35 2.55 5.16 2.12
N GLY A 36 3.32 4.07 1.95
CA GLY A 36 3.63 3.13 3.02
C GLY A 36 4.29 3.76 4.23
N GLU A 37 5.25 4.67 4.02
CA GLU A 37 5.91 5.41 5.11
C GLU A 37 4.91 6.24 5.94
N THR A 38 4.01 6.96 5.26
CA THR A 38 2.98 7.78 5.91
C THR A 38 2.03 6.92 6.72
N ILE A 39 1.61 5.78 6.19
CA ILE A 39 0.77 4.83 6.92
C ILE A 39 1.53 4.32 8.16
N PHE A 40 2.77 3.86 7.96
CA PHE A 40 3.60 3.30 9.03
C PHE A 40 3.83 4.28 10.17
N ARG A 41 4.21 5.53 9.84
CA ARG A 41 4.43 6.59 10.83
C ARG A 41 3.18 6.90 11.65
N ASN A 42 2.01 6.90 11.01
CA ASN A 42 0.75 7.26 11.67
C ASN A 42 0.13 6.12 12.50
N VAL A 43 0.42 4.86 12.13
CA VAL A 43 -0.30 3.68 12.69
C VAL A 43 0.63 2.78 13.50
N CYS A 44 1.85 2.54 13.02
CA CYS A 44 2.71 1.45 13.48
C CYS A 44 3.91 1.93 14.31
N ALA A 45 4.47 3.10 13.97
CA ALA A 45 5.71 3.60 14.52
C ALA A 45 5.68 3.79 16.04
N GLY A 46 4.52 4.02 16.64
CA GLY A 46 4.38 4.13 18.10
C GLY A 46 4.89 2.91 18.87
N CYS A 47 4.81 1.71 18.27
CA CYS A 47 5.35 0.47 18.85
C CYS A 47 6.57 -0.08 18.11
N HIS A 48 6.75 0.28 16.84
CA HIS A 48 7.73 -0.30 15.92
C HIS A 48 8.73 0.73 15.36
N VAL A 49 9.22 1.65 16.21
CA VAL A 49 10.25 2.63 15.81
C VAL A 49 11.47 1.89 15.21
N ARG A 50 11.87 2.29 13.99
CA ARG A 50 13.01 1.69 13.24
C ARG A 50 12.96 0.16 13.19
N GLY A 51 11.76 -0.39 12.98
CA GLY A 51 11.55 -1.83 12.91
C GLY A 51 11.67 -2.57 14.24
N GLY A 52 11.78 -1.86 15.36
CA GLY A 52 11.83 -2.46 16.69
C GLY A 52 10.49 -3.04 17.17
N SER A 53 10.45 -3.41 18.44
CA SER A 53 9.21 -3.72 19.16
C SER A 53 9.35 -3.23 20.60
N VAL A 54 8.66 -2.14 20.93
CA VAL A 54 8.70 -1.51 22.26
C VAL A 54 7.85 -2.29 23.27
N VAL A 55 6.75 -2.91 22.81
CA VAL A 55 5.77 -3.59 23.68
C VAL A 55 6.20 -5.02 24.02
N LEU A 56 6.77 -5.75 23.07
CA LEU A 56 7.21 -7.13 23.25
C LEU A 56 8.71 -7.22 23.05
N LYS A 57 9.44 -7.55 24.11
CA LYS A 57 10.90 -7.83 24.04
C LYS A 57 11.13 -9.14 23.27
N GLY A 58 12.27 -9.24 22.56
CA GLY A 58 12.67 -10.46 21.83
C GLY A 58 12.29 -10.46 20.34
N SER A 59 11.96 -11.64 19.79
CA SER A 59 11.80 -11.92 18.34
C SER A 59 10.51 -11.40 17.69
N LYS A 60 9.93 -10.32 18.22
CA LYS A 60 8.68 -9.71 17.72
C LYS A 60 8.90 -8.36 17.05
N SER A 61 10.15 -8.03 16.72
CA SER A 61 10.48 -6.88 15.91
C SER A 61 10.09 -7.09 14.43
N LEU A 62 10.18 -6.02 13.64
CA LEU A 62 10.02 -6.04 12.18
C LEU A 62 11.38 -6.14 11.46
N LYS A 63 12.46 -6.49 12.17
CA LYS A 63 13.74 -6.83 11.52
C LYS A 63 13.56 -8.11 10.70
N LEU A 64 14.20 -8.18 9.53
CA LEU A 64 14.05 -9.32 8.61
C LEU A 64 14.26 -10.68 9.30
N SER A 65 15.36 -10.82 10.06
CA SER A 65 15.67 -12.06 10.76
C SER A 65 14.61 -12.49 11.80
N ASP A 66 13.86 -11.56 12.39
CA ASP A 66 12.75 -11.87 13.30
C ASP A 66 11.46 -12.21 12.54
N LEU A 67 11.25 -11.65 11.36
CA LEU A 67 10.14 -12.03 10.47
C LEU A 67 10.35 -13.44 9.92
N GLU A 68 11.56 -13.75 9.46
CA GLU A 68 11.94 -15.06 8.92
C GLU A 68 11.83 -16.17 9.96
N LYS A 69 12.36 -15.97 11.17
CA LYS A 69 12.22 -16.92 12.30
C LYS A 69 10.77 -17.25 12.63
N ARG A 70 9.84 -16.33 12.31
CA ARG A 70 8.41 -16.50 12.55
C ARG A 70 7.65 -16.99 11.31
N GLY A 71 8.32 -17.12 10.16
CA GLY A 71 7.69 -17.52 8.90
C GLY A 71 6.67 -16.50 8.38
N ILE A 72 6.90 -15.19 8.61
CA ILE A 72 6.00 -14.12 8.19
C ILE A 72 6.73 -13.01 7.39
N ALA A 73 7.88 -13.33 6.81
CA ALA A 73 8.69 -12.42 6.00
C ALA A 73 8.11 -12.27 4.57
N ASP A 74 6.81 -11.99 4.46
CA ASP A 74 6.12 -11.81 3.20
C ASP A 74 4.97 -10.81 3.33
N GLU A 75 4.61 -10.16 2.23
CA GLU A 75 3.60 -9.10 2.22
C GLU A 75 2.21 -9.59 2.65
N ILE A 76 1.85 -10.84 2.32
CA ILE A 76 0.53 -11.40 2.63
C ILE A 76 0.38 -11.55 4.14
N SER A 77 1.38 -12.15 4.79
CA SER A 77 1.42 -12.32 6.24
C SER A 77 1.41 -10.97 6.97
N ILE A 78 2.22 -10.00 6.52
CA ILE A 78 2.29 -8.68 7.14
C ILE A 78 0.96 -7.92 6.96
N ALA A 79 0.36 -7.93 5.77
CA ALA A 79 -0.93 -7.28 5.53
C ALA A 79 -2.04 -7.90 6.39
N LYS A 80 -2.06 -9.24 6.53
CA LYS A 80 -3.00 -9.94 7.40
C LYS A 80 -2.85 -9.51 8.85
N ILE A 81 -1.62 -9.52 9.39
CA ILE A 81 -1.35 -9.11 10.77
C ILE A 81 -1.67 -7.64 10.99
N ALA A 82 -1.38 -6.75 10.03
CA ALA A 82 -1.72 -5.34 10.12
C ALA A 82 -3.25 -5.14 10.22
N ASN A 83 -4.03 -5.92 9.48
CA ASN A 83 -5.49 -5.86 9.51
C ASN A 83 -6.10 -6.46 10.77
N GLU A 84 -5.71 -7.69 11.11
CA GLU A 84 -6.38 -8.53 12.11
C GLU A 84 -5.73 -8.41 13.50
N GLY A 85 -4.45 -8.05 13.56
CA GLY A 85 -3.65 -8.10 14.78
C GLY A 85 -3.14 -9.51 15.08
N ILE A 86 -2.30 -9.61 16.12
CA ILE A 86 -1.78 -10.88 16.63
C ILE A 86 -1.37 -10.74 18.09
N GLY A 87 -1.97 -11.53 18.97
CA GLY A 87 -1.71 -11.47 20.41
C GLY A 87 -1.97 -10.06 20.99
N TYR A 88 -0.93 -9.40 21.50
CA TYR A 88 -1.01 -8.05 22.07
C TYR A 88 -1.07 -6.93 21.01
N MET A 89 -0.72 -7.21 19.75
CA MET A 89 -0.84 -6.23 18.67
C MET A 89 -2.30 -6.19 18.19
N LYS A 90 -2.95 -5.04 18.36
CA LYS A 90 -4.30 -4.78 17.85
C LYS A 90 -4.30 -4.74 16.31
N GLY A 91 -5.39 -5.17 15.69
CA GLY A 91 -5.62 -5.00 14.26
C GLY A 91 -6.01 -3.55 13.90
N TYR A 92 -5.59 -3.11 12.71
CA TYR A 92 -5.76 -1.75 12.22
C TYR A 92 -6.64 -1.64 10.97
N LYS A 93 -7.40 -2.69 10.61
CA LYS A 93 -8.30 -2.68 9.44
C LYS A 93 -9.18 -1.42 9.32
N LYS A 94 -9.69 -0.89 10.44
CA LYS A 94 -10.53 0.33 10.44
C LYS A 94 -9.77 1.64 10.25
N LYS A 95 -8.44 1.63 10.33
CA LYS A 95 -7.54 2.78 10.14
C LYS A 95 -6.81 2.75 8.79
N LEU A 96 -6.93 1.65 8.06
CA LEU A 96 -6.39 1.44 6.74
C LEU A 96 -7.54 1.59 5.74
N LYS A 97 -7.34 2.37 4.69
CA LYS A 97 -8.23 2.41 3.53
C LYS A 97 -7.98 1.18 2.65
N ASP A 98 -8.88 0.95 1.71
CA ASP A 98 -8.77 -0.14 0.75
C ASP A 98 -7.43 -0.08 0.00
N GLY A 99 -6.66 -1.17 0.08
CA GLY A 99 -5.34 -1.31 -0.56
C GLY A 99 -4.15 -0.74 0.24
N GLU A 100 -4.38 0.04 1.30
CA GLU A 100 -3.29 0.57 2.13
C GLU A 100 -2.56 -0.51 2.94
N ASP A 101 -3.22 -1.62 3.22
CA ASP A 101 -2.62 -2.78 3.88
C ASP A 101 -1.50 -3.41 3.04
N LYS A 102 -1.72 -3.54 1.73
CA LYS A 102 -0.72 -4.05 0.78
C LYS A 102 0.45 -3.09 0.64
N VAL A 103 0.16 -1.79 0.45
CA VAL A 103 1.19 -0.74 0.35
C VAL A 103 2.05 -0.67 1.63
N LEU A 104 1.40 -0.76 2.79
CA LEU A 104 2.09 -0.83 4.08
C LEU A 104 2.96 -2.08 4.20
N ALA A 105 2.43 -3.25 3.83
CA ALA A 105 3.15 -4.51 3.94
C ALA A 105 4.39 -4.54 3.04
N GLN A 106 4.26 -4.12 1.78
CA GLN A 106 5.38 -3.97 0.86
C GLN A 106 6.45 -3.03 1.43
N TRP A 107 6.04 -1.87 1.95
CA TRP A 107 6.97 -0.91 2.55
C TRP A 107 7.70 -1.48 3.77
N ILE A 108 7.00 -2.24 4.63
CA ILE A 108 7.62 -2.91 5.79
C ILE A 108 8.66 -3.94 5.35
N ILE A 109 8.36 -4.78 4.35
CA ILE A 109 9.29 -5.79 3.84
C ILE A 109 10.53 -5.13 3.25
N GLN A 110 10.36 -4.10 2.40
CA GLN A 110 11.49 -3.36 1.84
C GLN A 110 12.38 -2.74 2.92
N ASN A 111 11.79 -2.16 3.97
CA ASN A 111 12.57 -1.60 5.08
C ASN A 111 13.25 -2.69 5.91
N ALA A 112 12.61 -3.86 6.08
CA ALA A 112 13.22 -4.99 6.77
C ALA A 112 14.45 -5.53 6.00
N GLU A 113 14.33 -5.67 4.68
CA GLU A 113 15.43 -6.05 3.77
C GLU A 113 16.58 -5.05 3.80
N ASN A 114 16.26 -3.75 3.84
CA ASN A 114 17.24 -2.67 3.94
C ASN A 114 17.72 -2.40 5.37
N GLY A 115 17.32 -3.20 6.37
CA GLY A 115 17.82 -3.07 7.73
C GLY A 115 17.29 -1.88 8.54
N TRP A 116 16.22 -1.21 8.09
CA TRP A 116 15.60 -0.04 8.75
C TRP A 116 16.54 1.17 8.90
N GLU A 117 17.32 1.46 7.86
CA GLU A 117 18.14 2.68 7.73
C GLU A 117 17.31 3.96 7.58
#